data_AF-A0A4V2RCD0-F1
#
_entry.id   AF-A0A4V2RCD0-F1
#
_cell.length_a   1.000
_cell.length_b   1.000
_cell.length_c   1.000
_cell.angle_alpha   90.00
_cell.angle_beta   90.00
_cell.angle_gamma   90.00
#
_symmetry.space_group_name_H-M   'P 1'
#
loop_
_entity.id
_entity.type
_entity.pdbx_description
1 polymer ?
#
loop_
_entity_poly.entity_id
_entity_poly.type
_entity_poly.pdbx_seq_one_letter_code
_entity_poly.pdbx_strand_id
1 'polypeptide(L)'
;MDEYENRFIYLPIMIGEHFHSKYGNGIKGILVYYFTYFCFSTLLPILTNGIDIWVLEEMIPSIINCYFFLGMNYVFFYRWGI
;
A
#
# COMPACT_ATOMS: atom_id res chain seq x y z
N MET A 1 14.60 17.83 8.74
CA MET A 1 14.29 16.55 8.06
C MET A 1 13.10 16.81 7.19
N ASP A 2 13.33 16.70 5.90
CA ASP A 2 12.58 17.41 4.86
C ASP A 2 11.17 16.83 4.68
N GLU A 3 10.22 17.73 4.44
CA GLU A 3 8.78 17.49 4.23
C GLU A 3 8.46 16.42 3.15
N TYR A 4 9.45 16.08 2.34
CA TYR A 4 9.41 15.02 1.32
C TYR A 4 9.61 13.59 1.87
N GLU A 5 10.39 13.38 2.93
CA GLU A 5 10.59 12.05 3.54
C GLU A 5 9.29 11.52 4.16
N ASN A 6 8.48 12.41 4.74
CA ASN A 6 7.20 12.03 5.34
C ASN A 6 6.20 11.53 4.28
N ARG A 7 6.18 12.10 3.07
CA ARG A 7 5.16 11.75 2.06
C ARG A 7 5.25 10.32 1.56
N PHE A 8 6.47 9.78 1.44
CA PHE A 8 6.64 8.41 0.98
C PHE A 8 6.14 7.40 2.00
N ILE A 9 6.38 7.62 3.29
CA ILE A 9 5.88 6.79 4.41
C ILE A 9 4.36 6.95 4.57
N TYR A 10 3.80 8.07 4.13
CA TYR A 10 2.39 8.41 4.29
C TYR A 10 1.44 7.74 3.29
N LEU A 11 1.90 7.10 2.22
CA LEU A 11 1.01 6.70 1.11
C LEU A 11 -0.07 5.68 1.52
N PRO A 12 0.26 4.57 2.22
CA PRO A 12 -0.72 3.66 2.79
C PRO A 12 -1.60 4.39 3.82
N ILE A 13 -1.00 5.20 4.69
CA ILE A 13 -1.75 5.94 5.72
C ILE A 13 -2.81 6.85 5.08
N MET A 14 -2.45 7.56 4.01
CA MET A 14 -3.34 8.44 3.25
C MET A 14 -4.45 7.67 2.53
N ILE A 15 -4.14 6.51 1.95
CA ILE A 15 -5.14 5.59 1.38
C ILE A 15 -6.12 5.13 2.46
N GLY A 16 -5.59 4.79 3.64
CA GLY A 16 -6.37 4.44 4.82
C GLY A 16 -7.29 5.56 5.29
N GLU A 17 -6.79 6.77 5.44
CA GLU A 17 -7.63 7.91 5.84
C GLU A 17 -8.69 8.22 4.79
N HIS A 18 -8.36 8.11 3.50
CA HIS A 18 -9.32 8.28 2.43
C HIS A 18 -10.45 7.25 2.51
N PHE A 19 -10.12 5.97 2.66
CA PHE A 19 -11.14 4.92 2.79
C PHE A 19 -11.91 5.00 4.10
N HIS A 20 -11.27 5.41 5.19
CA HIS A 20 -11.95 5.67 6.45
C HIS A 20 -13.00 6.76 6.31
N SER A 21 -12.65 7.89 5.70
CA SER A 21 -13.58 9.00 5.49
C SER A 21 -14.78 8.63 4.61
N LYS A 22 -14.63 7.64 3.73
CA LYS A 22 -15.63 7.28 2.72
C LYS A 22 -16.49 6.06 3.12
N TYR A 23 -15.90 5.10 3.82
CA TYR A 23 -16.53 3.81 4.15
C TYR A 23 -16.57 3.49 5.65
N GLY A 24 -15.89 4.28 6.49
CA GLY A 24 -15.77 4.08 7.94
C GLY A 24 -14.81 2.97 8.35
N ASN A 25 -14.70 2.74 9.68
CA ASN A 25 -13.82 1.72 10.30
C ASN A 25 -14.36 0.28 10.24
N GLY A 26 -15.37 0.02 9.39
CA GLY A 26 -16.02 -1.28 9.32
C GLY A 26 -15.34 -2.24 8.34
N ILE A 27 -15.87 -3.46 8.26
CA ILE A 27 -15.46 -4.51 7.32
C ILE A 27 -15.39 -4.01 5.86
N LYS A 28 -16.26 -3.06 5.49
CA LYS A 28 -16.26 -2.43 4.15
C LYS A 28 -14.96 -1.68 3.86
N GLY A 29 -14.43 -0.91 4.81
CA GLY A 29 -13.16 -0.20 4.65
C GLY A 29 -11.99 -1.16 4.51
N ILE A 30 -11.98 -2.22 5.32
CA ILE A 30 -10.96 -3.28 5.29
C ILE A 30 -10.94 -3.96 3.91
N LEU A 31 -12.11 -4.36 3.39
CA LEU A 31 -12.23 -5.01 2.08
C LEU A 31 -11.75 -4.12 0.93
N VAL A 32 -12.12 -2.84 0.95
CA VAL A 32 -11.69 -1.89 -0.10
C VAL A 32 -10.18 -1.68 -0.05
N TYR A 33 -9.59 -1.64 1.14
CA TYR A 33 -8.14 -1.53 1.30
C TYR A 33 -7.43 -2.79 0.78
N TYR A 34 -7.86 -4.00 1.16
CA TYR A 34 -7.32 -5.25 0.64
C TYR A 34 -7.43 -5.35 -0.89
N PHE A 35 -8.57 -4.94 -1.45
CA PHE A 35 -8.75 -4.90 -2.90
C PHE A 35 -7.75 -3.95 -3.57
N THR A 36 -7.53 -2.78 -2.98
CA THR A 36 -6.55 -1.80 -3.46
C THR A 36 -5.13 -2.38 -3.43
N TYR A 37 -4.74 -3.01 -2.30
CA TYR A 37 -3.46 -3.71 -2.18
C TYR A 37 -3.29 -4.79 -3.27
N PHE A 38 -4.33 -5.59 -3.51
CA PHE A 38 -4.32 -6.66 -4.51
C PHE A 38 -4.17 -6.12 -5.95
N CYS A 39 -4.83 -5.01 -6.28
CA CYS A 39 -4.64 -4.35 -7.57
C CYS A 39 -3.21 -3.86 -7.75
N PHE A 40 -2.62 -3.20 -6.74
CA PHE A 40 -1.23 -2.76 -6.81
C PHE A 40 -0.25 -3.93 -6.94
N SER A 41 -0.42 -4.98 -6.14
CA SER A 41 0.48 -6.14 -6.15
C SER A 41 0.46 -6.92 -7.46
N THR A 42 -0.69 -6.96 -8.15
CA THR A 42 -0.83 -7.65 -9.43
C THR A 42 -0.32 -6.81 -10.60
N LEU A 43 -0.49 -5.48 -10.55
CA LEU A 43 -0.09 -4.58 -11.64
C LEU A 43 1.42 -4.31 -11.67
N LEU A 44 2.09 -4.28 -10.53
CA LEU A 44 3.53 -4.01 -10.45
C LEU A 44 4.38 -4.99 -11.28
N PRO A 45 4.23 -6.32 -11.14
CA PRO A 45 4.98 -7.29 -11.93
C PRO A 45 4.70 -7.21 -13.44
N ILE A 46 3.50 -6.76 -13.84
CA ILE A 46 3.12 -6.58 -15.24
C ILE A 46 3.87 -5.38 -15.83
N LEU A 47 4.05 -4.31 -15.04
CA LEU A 47 4.80 -3.12 -15.44
C LEU A 47 6.31 -3.39 -15.53
N THR A 48 6.84 -4.33 -14.75
CA THR A 48 8.27 -4.66 -14.72
C THR A 48 8.67 -5.81 -15.63
N ASN A 49 7.73 -6.57 -16.19
CA ASN A 49 7.94 -7.73 -17.08
C ASN A 49 8.71 -7.43 -18.39
N GLY A 50 8.93 -6.16 -18.73
CA GLY A 50 9.72 -5.74 -19.89
C GLY A 50 11.14 -5.30 -19.57
N ILE A 51 11.58 -5.41 -18.32
CA ILE A 51 12.86 -4.89 -17.85
C ILE A 51 13.80 -6.06 -17.54
N ASP A 52 14.85 -6.20 -18.35
CA ASP A 52 15.82 -7.32 -18.33
C ASP A 52 16.78 -7.35 -17.12
N ILE A 53 16.44 -6.61 -16.06
CA ILE A 53 17.24 -6.50 -14.84
C ILE A 53 16.45 -7.20 -13.74
N TRP A 54 16.93 -8.37 -13.30
CA TRP A 54 16.30 -9.19 -12.25
C TRP A 54 15.94 -8.39 -10.97
N VAL A 55 16.75 -7.38 -10.62
CA VAL A 55 16.46 -6.47 -9.49
C VAL A 55 15.19 -5.63 -9.72
N LEU A 56 14.96 -5.18 -10.95
CA LEU A 56 13.77 -4.40 -11.33
C LEU A 56 12.55 -5.30 -11.52
N GLU A 57 12.76 -6.54 -11.95
CA GLU A 57 11.69 -7.52 -12.18
C GLU A 57 11.14 -8.11 -10.88
N GLU A 58 11.98 -8.45 -9.91
CA GLU A 58 11.56 -9.15 -8.69
C GLU A 58 11.74 -8.36 -7.39
N MET A 59 12.89 -7.70 -7.19
CA MET A 59 13.18 -7.04 -5.91
C MET A 59 12.33 -5.79 -5.71
N ILE A 60 12.19 -4.93 -6.73
CA ILE A 60 11.39 -3.70 -6.61
C ILE A 60 9.91 -4.02 -6.31
N PRO A 61 9.24 -4.91 -7.06
CA PRO A 61 7.86 -5.27 -6.75
C PRO A 61 7.69 -5.86 -5.34
N SER A 62 8.65 -6.69 -4.89
CA SER A 62 8.63 -7.28 -3.56
C SER A 62 8.76 -6.23 -2.45
N ILE A 63 9.69 -5.27 -2.59
CA ILE A 63 9.87 -4.17 -1.62
C ILE A 63 8.63 -3.30 -1.55
N ILE A 64 8.03 -2.96 -2.70
CA ILE A 64 6.82 -2.14 -2.75
C ILE A 64 5.62 -2.89 -2.13
N ASN A 65 5.47 -4.18 -2.42
CA ASN A 65 4.42 -5.00 -1.79
C ASN A 65 4.59 -5.07 -0.26
N CYS A 66 5.81 -5.31 0.22
CA CYS A 66 6.11 -5.33 1.64
C CYS A 66 5.79 -3.97 2.30
N TYR A 67 6.15 -2.87 1.64
CA TYR A 67 5.85 -1.52 2.09
C TYR A 67 4.33 -1.27 2.23
N PHE A 68 3.54 -1.60 1.21
CA PHE A 68 2.08 -1.45 1.29
C PHE A 68 1.43 -2.40 2.31
N PHE A 69 1.95 -3.62 2.44
CA PHE A 69 1.46 -4.59 3.42
C PHE A 69 1.68 -4.10 4.86
N LEU A 70 2.89 -3.64 5.17
CA LEU A 70 3.20 -3.07 6.48
C LEU A 70 2.38 -1.81 6.76
N GLY A 71 2.24 -0.93 5.78
CA GLY A 71 1.42 0.27 5.91
C GLY A 71 -0.07 -0.02 6.15
N MET A 72 -0.63 -1.02 5.47
CA MET A 72 -2.01 -1.47 5.68
C MET A 72 -2.21 -2.02 7.10
N ASN A 73 -1.30 -2.88 7.58
CA ASN A 73 -1.36 -3.39 8.95
C ASN A 73 -1.26 -2.25 9.97
N TYR A 74 -0.37 -1.29 9.74
CA TYR A 74 -0.27 -0.10 10.59
C TYR A 74 -1.60 0.67 10.65
N VAL A 75 -2.25 0.89 9.51
CA VAL A 75 -3.56 1.57 9.46
C VAL A 75 -4.61 0.79 10.26
N PHE A 76 -4.69 -0.53 10.09
CA PHE A 76 -5.69 -1.34 10.81
C PHE A 76 -5.50 -1.29 12.33
N PHE A 77 -4.29 -1.59 12.82
CA PHE A 77 -4.04 -1.71 14.25
C PHE A 77 -3.94 -0.35 14.96
N TYR A 78 -3.29 0.65 14.36
CA TYR A 78 -2.95 1.90 15.04
C TYR A 78 -3.86 3.08 14.66
N ARG A 79 -4.42 3.09 13.45
CA ARG A 79 -5.26 4.21 12.98
C ARG A 79 -6.74 3.92 13.14
N TRP A 80 -7.17 2.71 12.78
CA TRP A 80 -8.57 2.31 12.82
C TRP A 80 -8.95 1.59 14.12
N GLY A 81 -7.96 1.10 14.87
CA GLY A 81 -8.16 0.46 16.17
C GLY A 81 -8.89 -0.88 16.08
N ILE A 82 -8.58 -1.66 15.04
CA ILE A 82 -9.08 -3.03 14.83
C ILE A 82 -8.23 -4.02 15.62
#